data_AF-A0A399T8B9-F1
#
_entry.id   AF-A0A399T8B9-F1
#
_cell.length_a   1.000
_cell.length_b   1.000
_cell.length_c   1.000
_cell.angle_alpha   90.00
_cell.angle_beta   90.00
_cell.angle_gamma   90.00
#
_symmetry.space_group_name_H-M   'P 1'
#
loop_
_entity.id
_entity.type
_entity.pdbx_description
1 polymer ?
#
loop_
_entity_poly.entity_id
_entity_poly.type
_entity_poly.pdbx_seq_one_letter_code
_entity_poly.pdbx_strand_id
1 'polypeptide(L)'
;MKDISFISAMFEEIKSKISTIEKKLEKNHVAPAQPESRVSSEDKGRPITAEELLRLVKKTIIYSIQKEFQKASPQCQDTKNELLESVNHLRLTVEKLKCYRIKSKKNTGFSNLKLWNISLIIASVLLLFSALALKFENSRLADIDIKFRYIHAKHGIDSTGLHNLETIFHVHRDRELIEKIRKGIEEYELRAKKELSSNNISNNIESDSSQ
;
A
#
# COMPACT_ATOMS: atom_id res chain seq x y z
N MET A 1 6.92 -22.01 80.98
CA MET A 1 8.08 -21.24 81.53
C MET A 1 8.77 -20.33 80.50
N LYS A 2 8.70 -20.59 79.18
CA LYS A 2 9.37 -19.75 78.17
C LYS A 2 8.73 -18.36 77.97
N ASP A 3 7.41 -18.23 78.12
CA ASP A 3 6.70 -16.96 77.89
C ASP A 3 7.00 -15.90 78.97
N ILE A 4 7.21 -16.34 80.22
CA ILE A 4 7.56 -15.45 81.33
C ILE A 4 8.97 -14.85 81.13
N SER A 5 9.90 -15.65 80.60
CA SER A 5 11.26 -15.22 80.29
C SER A 5 11.28 -14.18 79.17
N PHE A 6 10.49 -14.39 78.11
CA PHE A 6 10.36 -13.44 77.01
C PHE A 6 9.74 -12.11 77.45
N ILE A 7 8.66 -12.16 78.24
CA ILE A 7 8.02 -10.97 78.80
C ILE A 7 9.00 -10.19 79.70
N SER A 8 9.77 -10.90 80.52
CA SER A 8 10.77 -10.29 81.40
C SER A 8 11.92 -9.63 80.62
N ALA A 9 12.40 -10.27 79.55
CA ALA A 9 13.41 -9.72 78.66
C ALA A 9 12.93 -8.44 77.95
N MET A 10 11.69 -8.43 77.46
CA MET A 10 11.10 -7.24 76.86
C MET A 10 10.93 -6.10 77.87
N PHE A 11 10.57 -6.41 79.11
CA PHE A 11 10.43 -5.40 80.17
C PHE A 11 11.76 -4.73 80.52
N GLU A 12 12.84 -5.51 80.61
CA GLU A 12 14.19 -4.96 80.82
C GLU A 12 14.66 -4.10 79.63
N GLU A 13 14.36 -4.50 78.40
CA GLU A 13 14.70 -3.69 77.22
C GLU A 13 13.96 -2.34 77.22
N ILE A 14 12.67 -2.34 77.56
CA ILE A 14 11.87 -1.11 77.69
C ILE A 14 12.46 -0.21 78.78
N LYS A 15 12.78 -0.77 79.95
CA LYS A 15 13.35 -0.03 81.08
C LYS A 15 14.69 0.63 80.72
N SER A 16 15.55 -0.08 80.00
CA SER A 16 16.83 0.41 79.49
C SER A 16 16.66 1.60 78.53
N LYS A 17 15.73 1.51 77.59
CA LYS A 17 15.45 2.60 76.64
C LYS A 17 14.88 3.84 77.34
N ILE A 18 14.01 3.68 78.34
CA ILE A 18 13.46 4.80 79.13
C ILE A 18 14.57 5.52 79.90
N SER A 19 15.44 4.79 80.60
CA SER A 19 16.55 5.41 81.35
C SER A 19 17.53 6.16 80.43
N THR A 20 17.69 5.69 79.19
CA THR A 20 18.49 6.39 78.17
C THR A 20 17.84 7.69 77.71
N ILE A 21 16.51 7.74 77.64
CA ILE A 21 15.75 8.95 77.28
C ILE A 21 15.82 9.96 78.43
N GLU A 22 15.65 9.53 79.68
CA GLU A 22 15.78 10.40 80.87
C GLU A 22 17.16 11.07 80.91
N LYS A 23 18.23 10.29 80.73
CA LYS A 23 19.61 10.83 80.66
C LYS A 23 19.83 11.80 79.49
N LYS A 24 19.13 11.60 78.37
CA LYS A 24 19.18 12.53 77.22
C LYS A 24 18.35 13.79 77.47
N LEU A 25 17.31 13.71 78.30
CA LEU A 25 16.48 14.85 78.65
C LEU A 25 17.18 15.78 79.66
N GLU A 26 17.86 15.21 80.66
CA GLU A 26 18.62 15.97 81.67
C GLU A 26 19.78 16.78 81.08
N LYS A 27 20.39 16.29 79.98
CA LYS A 27 21.50 16.99 79.31
C LYS A 27 21.11 18.26 78.55
N ASN A 28 19.81 18.52 78.35
CA ASN A 28 19.34 19.61 77.48
C ASN A 28 18.72 20.81 78.24
N HIS A 29 18.90 20.92 79.57
CA HIS A 29 18.46 22.09 80.33
C HIS A 29 19.61 23.07 80.64
N VAL A 30 19.76 24.08 79.77
CA VAL A 30 20.23 25.43 80.13
C VAL A 30 19.15 26.41 79.64
N ALA A 31 18.54 27.14 80.58
CA ALA A 31 17.48 28.15 80.39
C ALA A 31 18.09 29.54 80.01
N PRO A 32 17.35 30.65 79.69
CA PRO A 32 16.03 31.11 80.22
C PRO A 32 15.05 31.61 79.10
N ALA A 33 13.78 32.02 79.28
CA ALA A 33 13.03 32.61 80.38
C ALA A 33 11.49 32.38 80.22
N GLN A 34 10.80 32.42 81.35
CA GLN A 34 9.35 32.38 81.67
C GLN A 34 8.56 33.64 81.15
N PRO A 35 7.20 33.73 81.14
CA PRO A 35 6.32 33.31 82.24
C PRO A 35 5.00 32.56 81.92
N GLU A 36 4.75 31.58 82.79
CA GLU A 36 3.54 31.38 83.60
C GLU A 36 2.15 31.30 82.92
N SER A 37 1.53 30.12 83.01
CA SER A 37 0.49 29.92 84.04
C SER A 37 0.38 28.45 84.46
N ARG A 38 0.22 28.27 85.77
CA ARG A 38 0.09 27.01 86.53
C ARG A 38 -1.32 26.43 86.32
N VAL A 39 -1.57 25.14 86.52
CA VAL A 39 -2.00 24.50 87.79
C VAL A 39 -1.87 22.96 87.56
N SER A 40 -1.02 22.26 88.34
CA SER A 40 -1.37 21.36 89.48
C SER A 40 -2.40 20.27 89.12
N SER A 41 -2.26 18.99 89.38
CA SER A 41 -1.62 18.30 90.51
C SER A 41 -1.56 16.79 90.19
N GLU A 42 -0.49 16.15 90.64
CA GLU A 42 -0.45 14.81 91.27
C GLU A 42 -1.75 13.97 91.18
N ASP A 43 -1.75 12.92 90.35
CA ASP A 43 -2.65 11.78 90.55
C ASP A 43 -1.81 10.51 90.64
N LYS A 44 -1.73 10.02 91.88
CA LYS A 44 -1.13 8.75 92.25
C LYS A 44 -1.92 7.63 91.57
N GLY A 45 -1.26 6.93 90.65
CA GLY A 45 -1.57 5.54 90.27
C GLY A 45 -3.05 5.17 90.17
N ARG A 46 -3.77 5.70 89.19
CA ARG A 46 -4.99 5.02 88.73
C ARG A 46 -4.59 3.76 87.98
N PRO A 47 -5.15 2.58 88.31
CA PRO A 47 -4.96 1.41 87.46
C PRO A 47 -5.52 1.76 86.08
N ILE A 48 -4.67 1.70 85.07
CA ILE A 48 -5.05 2.03 83.70
C ILE A 48 -6.18 1.07 83.32
N THR A 49 -7.40 1.60 83.18
CA THR A 49 -8.56 0.81 82.76
C THR A 49 -8.31 0.26 81.36
N ALA A 50 -8.74 -0.97 81.08
CA ALA A 50 -8.55 -1.62 79.78
C ALA A 50 -9.00 -0.75 78.58
N GLU A 51 -9.99 0.12 78.81
CA GLU A 51 -10.49 1.09 77.84
C GLU A 51 -9.46 2.17 77.46
N GLU A 52 -8.64 2.64 78.39
CA GLU A 52 -7.59 3.63 78.12
C GLU A 52 -6.45 3.03 77.31
N LEU A 53 -6.03 1.80 77.64
CA LEU A 53 -5.07 1.04 76.84
C LEU A 53 -5.62 0.78 75.43
N LEU A 54 -6.89 0.37 75.33
CA LEU A 54 -7.54 0.15 74.04
C LEU A 54 -7.59 1.45 73.21
N ARG A 55 -7.88 2.58 73.85
CA ARG A 55 -7.89 3.90 73.20
C ARG A 55 -6.50 4.29 72.71
N LEU A 56 -5.46 4.02 73.49
CA LEU A 56 -4.09 4.33 73.14
C LEU A 56 -3.59 3.42 72.00
N VAL A 57 -3.87 2.13 72.05
CA VAL A 57 -3.56 1.16 70.98
C VAL A 57 -4.29 1.53 69.69
N LYS A 58 -5.59 1.83 69.75
CA LYS A 58 -6.35 2.31 68.57
C LYS A 58 -5.74 3.58 67.98
N LYS A 59 -5.37 4.55 68.82
CA LYS A 59 -4.72 5.80 68.38
C LYS A 59 -3.37 5.53 67.72
N THR A 60 -2.55 4.65 68.29
CA THR A 60 -1.24 4.27 67.74
C THR A 60 -1.36 3.53 66.41
N ILE A 61 -2.32 2.60 66.29
CA ILE A 61 -2.59 1.87 65.04
C ILE A 61 -3.05 2.84 63.95
N ILE A 62 -4.03 3.70 64.24
CA ILE A 62 -4.54 4.70 63.29
C ILE A 62 -3.42 5.65 62.85
N TYR A 63 -2.62 6.15 63.79
CA TYR A 63 -1.48 7.03 63.49
C TYR A 63 -0.44 6.32 62.60
N SER A 64 -0.12 5.05 62.89
CA SER A 64 0.88 4.30 62.13
C SER A 64 0.41 4.00 60.71
N ILE A 65 -0.86 3.61 60.53
CA ILE A 65 -1.48 3.40 59.22
C ILE A 65 -1.52 4.70 58.44
N GLN A 66 -1.93 5.81 59.07
CA GLN A 66 -1.95 7.11 58.42
C GLN A 66 -0.55 7.56 58.00
N LYS A 67 0.47 7.33 58.82
CA LYS A 67 1.86 7.67 58.50
C LYS A 67 2.38 6.90 57.29
N GLU A 68 2.16 5.59 57.23
CA GLU A 68 2.55 4.78 56.07
C GLU A 68 1.75 5.15 54.83
N PHE A 69 0.45 5.45 54.96
CA PHE A 69 -0.37 5.93 53.85
C PHE A 69 0.11 7.29 53.32
N GLN A 70 0.43 8.24 54.20
CA GLN A 70 0.97 9.55 53.83
C GLN A 70 2.34 9.43 53.15
N LYS A 71 3.12 8.39 53.49
CA LYS A 71 4.39 8.09 52.84
C LYS A 71 4.23 7.42 51.47
N ALA A 72 3.25 6.53 51.30
CA ALA A 72 2.97 5.84 50.05
C ALA A 72 2.18 6.68 49.03
N SER A 73 1.37 7.64 49.51
CA SER A 73 0.58 8.57 48.68
C SER A 73 1.41 9.34 47.64
N PRO A 74 2.52 10.02 48.00
CA PRO A 74 3.34 10.74 47.02
C PRO A 74 3.96 9.79 45.98
N GLN A 75 4.43 8.62 46.40
CA GLN A 75 4.98 7.62 45.47
C GLN A 75 3.95 7.14 44.44
N CYS A 76 2.69 7.00 44.85
CA CYS A 76 1.58 6.68 43.94
C CYS A 76 1.26 7.84 42.99
N GLN A 77 1.38 9.09 43.45
CA GLN A 77 1.23 10.26 42.57
C GLN A 77 2.39 10.39 41.56
N ASP A 78 3.63 10.14 42.00
CA ASP A 78 4.81 10.24 41.14
C ASP A 78 4.74 9.20 40.02
N THR A 79 4.40 7.95 40.34
CA THR A 79 4.23 6.89 39.33
C THR A 79 3.07 7.18 38.37
N LYS A 80 1.97 7.78 38.86
CA LYS A 80 0.87 8.23 38.00
C LYS A 80 1.34 9.30 37.01
N ASN A 81 2.14 10.27 37.47
CA ASN A 81 2.62 11.36 36.63
C ASN A 81 3.64 10.87 35.59
N GLU A 82 4.55 9.98 35.97
CA GLU A 82 5.51 9.34 35.08
C GLU A 82 4.83 8.49 34.00
N LEU A 83 3.79 7.72 34.38
CA LEU A 83 2.99 6.96 33.44
C LEU A 83 2.23 7.87 32.47
N LEU A 84 1.64 8.96 32.97
CA LEU A 84 0.95 9.96 32.15
C LEU A 84 1.90 10.57 31.11
N GLU A 85 3.11 10.93 31.52
CA GLU A 85 4.13 11.48 30.65
C GLU A 85 4.57 10.46 29.59
N SER A 86 4.82 9.21 29.99
CA SER A 86 5.19 8.12 29.08
C SER A 86 4.11 7.84 28.03
N VAL A 87 2.83 7.84 28.43
CA VAL A 87 1.69 7.68 27.52
C VAL A 87 1.58 8.86 26.56
N ASN A 88 1.79 10.09 27.04
CA ASN A 88 1.79 11.27 26.18
C ASN A 88 2.95 11.26 25.18
N HIS A 89 4.15 10.88 25.60
CA HIS A 89 5.31 10.73 24.72
C HIS A 89 5.06 9.67 23.63
N LEU A 90 4.50 8.52 24.01
CA LEU A 90 4.13 7.47 23.06
C LEU A 90 3.06 7.96 22.07
N ARG A 91 2.05 8.68 22.55
CA ARG A 91 1.01 9.29 21.72
C ARG A 91 1.60 10.25 20.69
N LEU A 92 2.50 11.15 21.10
CA LEU A 92 3.19 12.08 20.19
C LEU A 92 4.05 11.33 19.17
N THR A 93 4.74 10.27 19.59
CA THR A 93 5.57 9.43 18.71
C THR A 93 4.71 8.75 17.65
N VAL A 94 3.58 8.15 18.06
CA VAL A 94 2.61 7.52 17.15
C VAL A 94 1.98 8.55 16.20
N GLU A 95 1.69 9.76 16.69
CA GLU A 95 1.14 10.85 15.87
C GLU A 95 2.17 11.33 14.83
N LYS A 96 3.43 11.48 15.22
CA LYS A 96 4.55 11.78 14.30
C LYS A 96 4.73 10.68 13.24
N LEU A 97 4.64 9.42 13.63
CA LEU A 97 4.67 8.27 12.72
C LEU A 97 3.45 8.23 11.79
N LYS A 98 2.26 8.63 12.28
CA LYS A 98 1.06 8.81 11.44
C LYS A 98 1.22 9.94 10.43
N CYS A 99 1.91 11.03 10.78
CA CYS A 99 2.26 12.08 9.83
C CYS A 99 3.30 11.61 8.79
N TYR A 100 4.09 10.58 9.10
CA TYR A 100 4.92 9.84 8.15
C TYR A 100 4.14 8.75 7.38
N ARG A 101 2.82 8.60 7.59
CA ARG A 101 1.98 7.77 6.71
C ARG A 101 2.06 8.36 5.32
N ILE A 102 2.94 7.73 4.55
CA ILE A 102 3.39 8.04 3.22
C ILE A 102 2.18 8.46 2.41
N LYS A 103 2.04 9.77 2.18
CA LYS A 103 1.35 10.27 1.00
C LYS A 103 2.19 9.83 -0.18
N SER A 104 2.00 8.58 -0.60
CA SER A 104 2.37 8.14 -1.93
C SER A 104 1.42 8.91 -2.85
N LYS A 105 1.77 10.16 -3.13
CA LYS A 105 1.36 10.82 -4.37
C LYS A 105 1.98 9.93 -5.44
N LYS A 106 1.21 8.96 -5.92
CA LYS A 106 1.48 8.32 -7.20
C LYS A 106 1.57 9.48 -8.18
N ASN A 107 2.78 9.85 -8.55
CA ASN A 107 3.04 10.85 -9.57
C ASN A 107 2.69 10.21 -10.92
N THR A 108 1.40 9.97 -11.15
CA THR A 108 0.82 9.46 -12.40
C THR A 108 0.75 10.54 -13.48
N GLY A 109 1.52 11.63 -13.35
CA GLY A 109 1.56 12.70 -14.35
C GLY A 109 2.68 12.52 -15.38
N PHE A 110 3.88 12.09 -14.95
CA PHE A 110 5.08 12.16 -15.81
C PHE A 110 5.49 10.83 -16.46
N SER A 111 5.17 9.68 -15.87
CA SER A 111 5.44 8.36 -16.48
C SER A 111 4.42 7.98 -17.55
N ASN A 112 3.17 8.44 -17.42
CA ASN A 112 2.09 8.13 -18.35
C ASN A 112 2.29 8.74 -19.74
N LEU A 113 2.90 9.92 -19.83
CA LEU A 113 3.23 10.57 -21.11
C LEU A 113 4.29 9.75 -21.89
N LYS A 114 5.32 9.25 -21.19
CA LYS A 114 6.34 8.40 -21.82
C LYS A 114 5.77 7.05 -22.28
N LEU A 115 4.91 6.43 -21.46
CA LEU A 115 4.23 5.18 -21.82
C LEU A 115 3.24 5.36 -22.98
N TRP A 116 2.56 6.51 -23.06
CA TRP A 116 1.66 6.83 -24.17
C TRP A 116 2.42 6.95 -25.50
N ASN A 117 3.60 7.58 -25.50
CA ASN A 117 4.45 7.65 -26.69
C ASN A 117 4.94 6.26 -27.13
N ILE A 118 5.34 5.39 -26.19
CA ILE A 118 5.76 4.01 -26.51
C ILE A 118 4.56 3.21 -27.08
N SER A 119 3.38 3.36 -26.49
CA SER A 119 2.15 2.74 -26.98
C SER A 119 1.80 3.20 -28.39
N LEU A 120 1.94 4.49 -28.69
CA LEU A 120 1.70 5.05 -30.02
C LEU A 120 2.67 4.50 -31.07
N ILE A 121 3.95 4.33 -30.71
CA ILE A 121 4.96 3.73 -31.62
C ILE A 121 4.61 2.28 -31.92
N ILE A 122 4.26 1.49 -30.90
CA ILE A 122 3.88 0.08 -31.08
C ILE A 122 2.63 -0.04 -31.95
N ALA A 123 1.61 0.78 -31.69
CA ALA A 123 0.39 0.82 -32.50
C ALA A 123 0.67 1.22 -33.95
N SER A 124 1.57 2.19 -34.17
CA SER A 124 1.98 2.63 -35.52
C SER A 124 2.72 1.54 -36.28
N VAL A 125 3.66 0.83 -35.65
CA VAL A 125 4.39 -0.29 -36.27
C VAL A 125 3.43 -1.43 -36.61
N LEU A 126 2.51 -1.76 -35.71
CA LEU A 126 1.51 -2.81 -35.95
C LEU A 126 0.58 -2.45 -37.10
N LEU A 127 0.12 -1.19 -37.16
CA LEU A 127 -0.68 -0.68 -38.27
C LEU A 127 0.07 -0.76 -39.60
N LEU A 128 1.36 -0.41 -39.61
CA LEU A 128 2.20 -0.46 -40.79
C LEU A 128 2.40 -1.91 -41.27
N PHE A 129 2.60 -2.85 -40.35
CA PHE A 129 2.69 -4.27 -40.67
C PHE A 129 1.39 -4.81 -41.26
N SER A 130 0.24 -4.47 -40.67
CA SER A 130 -1.08 -4.83 -41.20
C SER A 130 -1.33 -4.26 -42.60
N ALA A 131 -0.92 -3.00 -42.85
CA ALA A 131 -1.04 -2.38 -44.17
C ALA A 131 -0.15 -3.09 -45.22
N LEU A 132 1.06 -3.51 -44.83
CA LEU A 132 1.95 -4.29 -45.70
C LEU A 132 1.37 -5.67 -46.01
N ALA A 133 0.84 -6.38 -45.01
CA ALA A 133 0.19 -7.66 -45.20
C ALA A 133 -1.01 -7.54 -46.16
N LEU A 134 -1.86 -6.53 -45.95
CA LEU A 134 -3.01 -6.28 -46.82
C LEU A 134 -2.58 -5.93 -48.25
N LYS A 135 -1.52 -5.13 -48.42
CA LYS A 135 -0.96 -4.81 -49.74
C LYS A 135 -0.41 -6.05 -50.45
N PHE A 136 0.24 -6.95 -49.71
CA PHE A 136 0.75 -8.21 -50.23
C PHE A 136 -0.39 -9.12 -50.70
N GLU A 137 -1.43 -9.29 -49.88
CA GLU A 137 -2.62 -10.06 -50.23
C GLU A 137 -3.36 -9.46 -51.43
N ASN A 138 -3.54 -8.14 -51.46
CA ASN A 138 -4.14 -7.45 -52.60
C ASN A 138 -3.35 -7.65 -53.90
N SER A 139 -2.01 -7.64 -53.81
CA SER A 139 -1.16 -7.94 -54.97
C SER A 139 -1.32 -9.40 -55.41
N ARG A 140 -1.44 -10.33 -54.46
CA ARG A 140 -1.63 -11.75 -54.75
C ARG A 140 -2.98 -12.02 -55.42
N LEU A 141 -4.04 -11.34 -54.97
CA LEU A 141 -5.37 -11.38 -55.59
C LEU A 141 -5.34 -10.80 -57.02
N ALA A 142 -4.67 -9.66 -57.22
CA ALA A 142 -4.49 -9.09 -58.55
C ALA A 142 -3.69 -10.00 -59.49
N ASP A 143 -2.67 -10.69 -58.98
CA ASP A 143 -1.88 -11.65 -59.74
C ASP A 143 -2.74 -12.87 -60.15
N ILE A 144 -3.62 -13.35 -59.26
CA ILE A 144 -4.58 -14.44 -59.56
C ILE A 144 -5.59 -14.02 -60.64
N ASP A 145 -6.14 -12.81 -60.56
CA ASP A 145 -7.07 -12.28 -61.58
C ASP A 145 -6.43 -12.26 -62.97
N ILE A 146 -5.19 -11.78 -63.07
CA ILE A 146 -4.45 -11.72 -64.34
C ILE A 146 -4.16 -13.13 -64.86
N LYS A 147 -3.73 -14.07 -64.00
CA LYS A 147 -3.52 -15.47 -64.39
C LYS A 147 -4.80 -16.09 -64.97
N PHE A 148 -5.94 -15.87 -64.31
CA PHE A 148 -7.24 -16.38 -64.75
C PHE A 148 -7.65 -15.80 -66.11
N ARG A 149 -7.61 -14.47 -66.26
CA ARG A 149 -7.94 -13.79 -67.53
C ARG A 149 -7.01 -14.20 -68.66
N TYR A 150 -5.73 -14.41 -68.37
CA TYR A 150 -4.75 -14.90 -69.35
C TYR A 150 -5.12 -16.27 -69.90
N ILE A 151 -5.40 -17.23 -69.01
CA ILE A 151 -5.79 -18.60 -69.39
C ILE A 151 -7.08 -18.58 -70.21
N HIS A 152 -8.04 -17.74 -69.81
CA HIS A 152 -9.30 -17.57 -70.52
C HIS A 152 -9.09 -16.99 -71.94
N ALA A 153 -8.28 -15.94 -72.08
CA ALA A 153 -7.94 -15.34 -73.38
C ALA A 153 -7.23 -16.32 -74.33
N LYS A 154 -6.49 -17.28 -73.79
CA LYS A 154 -5.81 -18.34 -74.56
C LYS A 154 -6.67 -19.56 -74.86
N HIS A 155 -7.94 -19.57 -74.44
CA HIS A 155 -8.86 -20.71 -74.57
C HIS A 155 -8.32 -21.99 -73.90
N GLY A 156 -7.64 -21.82 -72.75
CA GLY A 156 -6.94 -22.89 -72.04
C GLY A 156 -5.43 -22.83 -72.23
N ILE A 157 -4.70 -23.56 -71.38
CA ILE A 157 -3.24 -23.66 -71.42
C ILE A 157 -2.81 -25.10 -71.16
N ASP A 158 -1.69 -25.50 -71.75
CA ASP A 158 -1.08 -26.81 -71.52
C ASP A 158 -0.28 -26.84 -70.21
N SER A 159 0.14 -28.03 -69.79
CA SER A 159 0.89 -28.21 -68.54
C SER A 159 2.22 -27.42 -68.53
N THR A 160 2.89 -27.34 -69.67
CA THR A 160 4.16 -26.62 -69.83
C THR A 160 3.95 -25.11 -69.78
N GLY A 161 2.93 -24.58 -70.47
CA GLY A 161 2.55 -23.17 -70.41
C GLY A 161 2.09 -22.75 -69.01
N LEU A 162 1.36 -23.61 -68.30
CA LEU A 162 0.95 -23.36 -66.92
C LEU A 162 2.15 -23.29 -65.98
N HIS A 163 3.13 -24.18 -66.14
CA HIS A 163 4.36 -24.16 -65.35
C HIS A 163 5.19 -22.89 -65.60
N ASN A 164 5.28 -22.45 -66.85
CA ASN A 164 5.95 -21.20 -67.21
C ASN A 164 5.23 -19.98 -66.61
N LEU A 165 3.89 -19.95 -66.67
CA LEU A 165 3.08 -18.89 -66.08
C LEU A 165 3.27 -18.83 -64.55
N GLU A 166 3.32 -19.97 -63.88
CA GLU A 166 3.60 -20.03 -62.44
C GLU A 166 5.01 -19.54 -62.11
N THR A 167 5.98 -19.89 -62.95
CA THR A 167 7.37 -19.44 -62.80
C THR A 167 7.47 -17.91 -62.90
N ILE A 168 6.80 -17.28 -63.86
CA ILE A 168 6.80 -15.82 -64.06
C ILE A 168 6.17 -15.07 -62.88
N PHE A 169 5.16 -15.65 -62.22
CA PHE A 169 4.41 -14.96 -61.16
C PHE A 169 4.85 -15.32 -59.73
N HIS A 170 5.50 -16.48 -59.51
CA HIS A 170 5.89 -16.94 -58.17
C HIS A 170 7.39 -17.21 -58.02
N VAL A 171 8.05 -17.87 -58.98
CA VAL A 171 9.45 -18.31 -58.82
C VAL A 171 10.44 -17.22 -59.21
N HIS A 172 10.23 -16.57 -60.35
CA HIS A 172 11.00 -15.42 -60.83
C HIS A 172 10.02 -14.31 -61.21
N ARG A 173 9.62 -13.51 -60.21
CA ARG A 173 8.65 -12.43 -60.41
C ARG A 173 9.20 -11.35 -61.33
N ASP A 174 8.99 -11.51 -62.63
CA ASP A 174 9.40 -10.56 -63.66
C ASP A 174 8.28 -9.56 -63.92
N ARG A 175 8.47 -8.34 -63.40
CA ARG A 175 7.48 -7.27 -63.51
C ARG A 175 7.24 -6.84 -64.96
N GLU A 176 8.24 -6.93 -65.83
CA GLU A 176 8.10 -6.55 -67.24
C GLU A 176 7.28 -7.59 -68.02
N LEU A 177 7.53 -8.88 -67.77
CA LEU A 177 6.74 -9.95 -68.39
C LEU A 177 5.29 -9.94 -67.91
N ILE A 178 5.05 -9.73 -66.62
CA ILE A 178 3.70 -9.58 -66.06
C ILE A 178 2.97 -8.40 -66.71
N GLU A 179 3.66 -7.27 -66.92
CA GLU A 179 3.07 -6.09 -67.57
C GLU A 179 2.75 -6.35 -69.05
N LYS A 180 3.63 -7.06 -69.77
CA LYS A 180 3.38 -7.49 -71.15
C LYS A 180 2.17 -8.42 -71.23
N ILE A 181 2.05 -9.38 -70.31
CA ILE A 181 0.88 -10.27 -70.19
C ILE A 181 -0.39 -9.45 -69.97
N ARG A 182 -0.38 -8.49 -69.02
CA ARG A 182 -1.53 -7.64 -68.73
C ARG A 182 -1.98 -6.85 -69.97
N LYS A 183 -1.05 -6.16 -70.64
CA LYS A 183 -1.35 -5.40 -71.87
C LYS A 183 -1.92 -6.29 -72.98
N GLY A 184 -1.34 -7.48 -73.16
CA GLY A 184 -1.83 -8.44 -74.14
C GLY A 184 -3.27 -8.88 -73.89
N ILE A 185 -3.66 -9.05 -72.62
CA ILE A 185 -5.04 -9.37 -72.21
C ILE A 185 -5.96 -8.18 -72.45
N GLU A 186 -5.57 -6.98 -72.03
CA GLU A 186 -6.38 -5.76 -72.22
C GLU A 186 -6.66 -5.48 -73.70
N GLU A 187 -5.66 -5.66 -74.57
CA GLU A 187 -5.84 -5.54 -76.01
C GLU A 187 -6.78 -6.61 -76.58
N TYR A 188 -6.68 -7.85 -76.10
CA TYR A 188 -7.58 -8.93 -76.50
C TYR A 188 -9.04 -8.62 -76.13
N GLU A 189 -9.29 -8.23 -74.88
CA GLU A 189 -10.62 -7.87 -74.40
C GLU A 189 -11.19 -6.65 -75.13
N LEU A 190 -10.35 -5.65 -75.44
CA LEU A 190 -10.75 -4.48 -76.21
C LEU A 190 -11.13 -4.85 -77.65
N ARG A 191 -10.37 -5.73 -78.30
CA ARG A 191 -10.68 -6.26 -79.64
C ARG A 191 -12.00 -7.05 -79.62
N ALA A 192 -12.16 -7.99 -78.69
CA ALA A 192 -13.39 -8.77 -78.53
C ALA A 192 -14.62 -7.87 -78.29
N LYS A 193 -14.48 -6.83 -77.47
CA LYS A 193 -15.54 -5.86 -77.20
C LYS A 193 -15.90 -5.04 -78.45
N LYS A 194 -14.90 -4.63 -79.25
CA LYS A 194 -15.14 -3.93 -80.52
C LYS A 194 -15.84 -4.81 -81.54
N GLU A 195 -15.44 -6.06 -81.68
CA GLU A 195 -16.08 -7.02 -82.59
C GLU A 195 -17.53 -7.28 -82.20
N LEU A 196 -17.79 -7.51 -80.91
CA LEU A 196 -19.16 -7.66 -80.40
C LEU A 196 -20.00 -6.39 -80.63
N SER A 197 -19.44 -5.20 -80.41
CA SER A 197 -20.12 -3.93 -80.65
C SER A 197 -20.41 -3.71 -82.14
N SER A 198 -19.47 -4.06 -83.02
CA SER A 198 -19.64 -3.95 -84.47
C SER A 198 -20.70 -4.93 -84.98
N ASN A 199 -20.67 -6.18 -84.51
CA ASN A 199 -21.65 -7.20 -84.89
C ASN A 199 -23.06 -6.84 -84.41
N ASN A 200 -23.21 -6.27 -83.22
CA ASN A 200 -24.51 -5.77 -82.74
C ASN A 200 -25.06 -4.63 -83.59
N ILE A 201 -24.20 -3.72 -84.06
CA ILE A 201 -24.61 -2.61 -84.94
C ILE A 201 -25.04 -3.14 -86.32
N SER A 202 -24.29 -4.08 -86.91
CA SER A 202 -24.68 -4.70 -88.18
C SER A 202 -26.01 -5.45 -88.09
N ASN A 203 -26.24 -6.20 -87.00
CA ASN A 203 -27.51 -6.92 -86.79
C ASN A 203 -28.72 -5.97 -86.63
N ASN A 204 -28.53 -4.78 -86.06
CA ASN A 204 -29.57 -3.76 -85.93
C ASN A 204 -29.87 -3.01 -87.24
N ILE A 205 -28.89 -2.86 -88.15
CA ILE A 205 -29.10 -2.19 -89.44
C ILE A 205 -29.82 -3.11 -90.43
N GLU A 206 -29.50 -4.41 -90.42
CA GLU A 206 -30.14 -5.41 -91.31
C GLU A 206 -31.60 -5.72 -90.94
N SER A 207 -31.96 -5.50 -89.68
CA SER A 207 -33.34 -5.62 -89.18
C SER A 207 -34.21 -4.39 -89.49
N ASP A 208 -33.63 -3.19 -89.61
CA ASP A 208 -34.34 -1.98 -90.07
C ASP A 208 -34.51 -1.91 -91.60
N SER A 209 -33.65 -2.58 -92.39
CA SER A 209 -33.77 -2.62 -93.86
C SER A 209 -34.74 -3.67 -94.40
N SER A 210 -35.35 -4.47 -93.53
CA SER A 210 -36.26 -5.57 -93.88
C SER A 210 -37.74 -5.26 -93.55
N GLN A 211 -38.09 -4.00 -93.29
CA GLN A 211 -39.47 -3.50 -93.17
C GLN A 211 -39.90 -2.69 -94.40
#